data_AF-A0A2H0TZN8-F1
#
_entry.id   AF-A0A2H0TZN8-F1
#
_cell.length_a   1.000
_cell.length_b   1.000
_cell.length_c   1.000
_cell.angle_alpha   90.00
_cell.angle_beta   90.00
_cell.angle_gamma   90.00
#
_symmetry.space_group_name_H-M   'P 1'
#
loop_
_entity.id
_entity.type
_entity.pdbx_description
1 polymer ?
#
loop_
_entity_poly.entity_id
_entity_poly.type
_entity_poly.pdbx_seq_one_letter_code
_entity_poly.pdbx_strand_id
1 'polypeptide(L)' 'MNKNNFWQKTNHLEIFLIFLFILCVLWYYLIPTERTLHEQLLHLTFIGFSGMNFWSFILVAIQSYVWGYIFLGL' A
#
# COMPACT_ATOMS: atom_id res chain seq x y z
N MET A 1 -3.57 -3.14 -28.04
CA MET A 1 -2.67 -3.33 -26.88
C MET A 1 -2.73 -4.80 -26.47
N ASN A 2 -1.58 -5.50 -26.45
CA ASN A 2 -1.51 -6.95 -26.22
C ASN A 2 -1.87 -7.25 -24.75
N LYS A 3 -3.03 -7.89 -24.53
CA LYS A 3 -3.62 -8.16 -23.20
C LYS A 3 -2.64 -8.84 -22.23
N ASN A 4 -1.70 -9.63 -22.75
CA ASN A 4 -0.73 -10.39 -21.95
C ASN A 4 0.33 -9.53 -21.23
N ASN A 5 0.70 -8.37 -21.79
CA ASN A 5 1.71 -7.49 -21.16
C ASN A 5 1.12 -6.65 -20.02
N PHE A 6 -0.20 -6.51 -20.00
CA PHE A 6 -0.91 -5.72 -19.01
C PHE A 6 -0.92 -6.44 -17.66
N TRP A 7 -1.34 -7.70 -17.66
CA TRP A 7 -1.35 -8.57 -16.48
C TRP A 7 0.04 -8.76 -15.86
N GLN A 8 1.10 -8.88 -16.68
CA GLN A 8 2.48 -8.95 -16.16
C GLN A 8 2.94 -7.65 -15.49
N LYS A 9 2.52 -6.48 -16.00
CA LYS A 9 2.83 -5.19 -15.37
C LYS A 9 2.02 -4.95 -14.10
N THR A 10 0.75 -5.36 -14.07
CA THR A 10 -0.10 -5.30 -12.88
C THR A 10 0.50 -6.14 -11.75
N ASN A 11 0.95 -7.36 -12.03
CA ASN A 11 1.58 -8.23 -11.03
C ASN A 11 2.85 -7.61 -10.42
N HIS A 12 3.64 -6.87 -11.21
CA HIS A 12 4.86 -6.25 -10.69
C HIS A 12 4.56 -5.08 -9.74
N LEU A 13 3.47 -4.34 -10.01
CA LEU A 13 3.01 -3.24 -9.15
C LEU A 13 2.38 -3.78 -7.86
N GLU A 14 1.59 -4.84 -7.95
CA GLU A 14 1.06 -5.57 -6.78
C GLU A 14 2.18 -6.12 -5.90
N ILE A 15 3.21 -6.73 -6.50
CA ILE A 15 4.39 -7.20 -5.77
C ILE A 15 5.12 -6.04 -5.09
N PHE A 16 5.30 -4.90 -5.78
CA PHE A 16 5.92 -3.72 -5.19
C PHE A 16 5.11 -3.20 -3.99
N LEU A 17 3.79 -3.16 -4.10
CA LEU A 17 2.90 -2.70 -3.05
C LEU A 17 2.88 -3.67 -1.85
N ILE A 18 2.88 -4.98 -2.09
CA ILE A 18 3.03 -6.00 -1.03
C ILE A 18 4.38 -5.87 -0.34
N PHE A 19 5.46 -5.64 -1.11
CA PHE A 19 6.79 -5.47 -0.55
C PHE A 19 6.89 -4.20 0.29
N LEU A 20 6.39 -3.07 -0.22
CA LEU A 20 6.32 -1.80 0.49
C LEU A 20 5.48 -1.93 1.78
N PHE A 21 4.41 -2.70 1.72
CA PHE A 21 3.56 -3.02 2.85
C PHE A 21 4.32 -3.83 3.93
N ILE A 22 5.02 -4.89 3.55
CA ILE A 22 5.87 -5.67 4.47
C ILE A 22 6.92 -4.76 5.11
N LEU A 23 7.54 -3.88 4.33
CA LEU A 23 8.56 -2.94 4.80
C LEU A 23 7.99 -1.95 5.82
N CYS A 24 6.77 -1.44 5.62
CA CYS A 24 6.11 -0.57 6.60
C CYS A 24 5.82 -1.29 7.92
N VAL A 25 5.31 -2.53 7.86
CA VAL A 25 5.06 -3.32 9.07
C VAL A 25 6.36 -3.66 9.81
N LEU A 26 7.39 -4.06 9.05
CA LEU A 26 8.71 -4.38 9.60
C LEU A 26 9.34 -3.15 10.24
N TRP A 27 9.25 -1.99 9.59
CA TRP A 27 9.77 -0.72 10.10
C TRP A 27 9.09 -0.31 11.40
N TYR A 28 7.76 -0.39 11.49
CA TYR A 28 7.01 -0.08 12.71
C TYR A 28 7.42 -0.94 13.91
N TYR A 29 7.75 -2.22 13.66
CA TYR A 29 8.18 -3.15 14.70
C TYR A 29 9.68 -3.01 15.04
N LEU A 30 10.54 -2.78 14.05
CA LEU A 30 12.00 -2.70 14.24
C LEU A 30 12.46 -1.33 14.75
N ILE A 31 11.83 -0.24 14.32
CA ILE A 31 12.21 1.13 14.64
C ILE A 31 11.00 1.83 15.27
N PRO A 32 10.87 1.82 16.61
CA PRO A 32 9.78 2.50 17.31
C PRO A 32 9.96 4.03 17.38
N THR A 33 11.00 4.58 16.77
CA THR A 33 11.28 6.02 16.76
C THR A 33 10.25 6.72 15.88
N GLU A 34 9.48 7.65 16.47
CA GLU A 34 8.45 8.47 15.79
C GLU A 34 7.27 7.69 15.18
N ARG A 35 6.72 6.70 15.90
CA ARG A 35 5.49 5.97 15.50
C ARG A 35 4.32 6.89 15.18
N THR A 36 4.15 7.96 15.95
CA THR A 36 3.13 8.98 15.75
C THR A 36 3.25 9.67 14.41
N LEU A 37 4.47 10.01 13.99
CA LEU A 37 4.73 10.64 12.70
C LEU A 37 4.39 9.66 11.56
N HIS A 38 4.76 8.39 11.71
CA HIS A 38 4.44 7.35 10.72
C HIS A 38 2.92 7.15 10.58
N GLU A 39 2.19 7.09 11.69
CA GLU A 39 0.73 6.97 11.68
C GLU A 39 0.05 8.22 11.10
N GLN A 40 0.55 9.42 11.39
CA GLN A 40 0.03 10.67 10.81
C GLN A 40 0.27 10.72 9.30
N LEU A 41 1.43 10.26 8.83
CA LEU A 41 1.74 10.20 7.40
C LEU A 41 0.81 9.21 6.67
N LEU A 42 0.55 8.05 7.28
CA LEU A 42 -0.39 7.07 6.76
C LEU A 42 -1.83 7.60 6.78
N HIS A 43 -2.22 8.33 7.82
CA HIS A 43 -3.52 8.98 7.92
C HIS A 43 -3.74 10.06 6.84
N LEU A 44 -2.69 10.77 6.45
CA LEU A 44 -2.72 11.73 5.34
C LEU A 44 -2.77 11.06 3.97
N THR A 45 -2.04 9.96 3.81
CA THR A 45 -1.88 9.28 2.51
C THR A 45 -3.08 8.38 2.19
N PHE A 46 -3.67 7.75 3.21
CA PHE A 46 -4.76 6.79 3.05
C PHE A 46 -6.03 7.29 3.74
N ILE A 47 -7.03 7.58 2.92
CA ILE A 47 -8.34 8.04 3.40
C ILE A 47 -8.98 6.93 4.26
N GLY A 48 -9.30 7.25 5.51
CA GLY A 48 -9.95 6.33 6.46
C GLY A 48 -9.01 5.47 7.30
N PHE A 49 -7.69 5.72 7.26
CA PHE A 49 -6.72 5.04 8.11
C PHE A 49 -6.91 5.46 9.59
N SER A 50 -7.13 4.50 10.49
CA SER A 50 -7.33 4.76 11.93
C SER A 50 -6.30 3.99 12.77
N GLY A 51 -5.02 4.18 12.46
CA GLY A 51 -3.88 3.52 13.11
C GLY A 51 -3.57 2.15 12.52
N MET A 52 -2.55 1.48 13.08
CA MET A 52 -2.01 0.24 12.53
C MET A 52 -2.83 -1.01 12.93
N ASN A 53 -4.11 -1.00 12.53
CA ASN A 53 -5.09 -2.05 12.79
C ASN A 53 -5.38 -2.89 11.54
N PHE A 54 -5.91 -4.10 11.71
CA PHE A 54 -6.24 -5.02 10.60
C PHE A 54 -7.23 -4.41 9.58
N TRP A 55 -8.10 -3.48 10.00
CA TRP A 55 -8.99 -2.77 9.09
C TRP A 55 -8.26 -1.73 8.22
N SER A 56 -7.34 -0.97 8.83
CA SER A 56 -6.49 -0.02 8.11
C SER A 56 -5.59 -0.75 7.10
N PHE A 57 -5.13 -1.95 7.42
CA PHE A 57 -4.43 -2.84 6.50
C PHE A 57 -5.25 -3.13 5.25
N ILE A 58 -6.51 -3.53 5.42
CA ILE A 58 -7.39 -3.89 4.29
C ILE A 58 -7.68 -2.64 3.44
N LEU A 59 -7.91 -1.50 4.07
CA LEU A 59 -8.14 -0.23 3.36
C LEU A 59 -6.94 0.20 2.52
N VAL A 60 -5.73 0.12 3.08
CA VAL A 60 -4.49 0.42 2.36
C VAL A 60 -4.30 -0.53 1.17
N ALA A 61 -4.54 -1.84 1.37
CA ALA A 61 -4.44 -2.83 0.31
C ALA A 61 -5.45 -2.60 -0.82
N ILE A 62 -6.71 -2.27 -0.50
CA ILE A 62 -7.74 -1.95 -1.49
C ILE A 62 -7.38 -0.66 -2.24
N GLN A 63 -6.98 0.39 -1.53
CA GLN A 63 -6.57 1.64 -2.20
C GLN A 63 -5.40 1.41 -3.13
N SER A 64 -4.37 0.73 -2.64
CA SER A 64 -3.20 0.31 -3.41
C SER A 64 -3.57 -0.45 -4.70
N TYR A 65 -4.53 -1.39 -4.60
CA TYR A 65 -5.07 -2.12 -5.76
C TYR A 65 -5.83 -1.21 -6.74
N VAL A 66 -6.68 -0.32 -6.22
CA VAL A 66 -7.45 0.65 -7.02
C VAL A 66 -6.52 1.64 -7.73
N TRP A 67 -5.51 2.17 -7.04
CA TRP A 67 -4.49 3.03 -7.64
C TRP A 67 -3.70 2.28 -8.71
N GLY A 68 -3.29 1.03 -8.47
CA GLY A 68 -2.65 0.18 -9.47
C GLY A 68 -3.50 -0.02 -10.72
N TYR A 69 -4.81 -0.26 -10.54
CA TYR A 69 -5.74 -0.43 -11.65
C TYR A 69 -6.02 0.87 -12.41
N ILE A 70 -6.12 2.02 -11.73
CA ILE A 70 -6.34 3.33 -12.37
C ILE A 70 -5.08 3.82 -13.11
N PHE A 71 -3.89 3.69 -12.50
CA PHE A 71 -2.64 4.15 -13.11
C PHE A 71 -2.19 3.31 -14.29
N LEU A 72 -2.49 2.00 -14.28
CA LEU A 72 -2.17 1.12 -15.41
C LEU A 72 -3.33 1.05 -16.42
N GLY A 73 -4.57 1.17 -15.95
CA GLY A 73 -5.84 1.04 -16.68
C GLY A 73 -6.12 2.07 -17.74
N LEU A 74 -5.56 3.28 -17.59
CA LEU A 74 -5.71 4.41 -18.50
C LEU A 74 -4.57 4.44 -19.53
#